data_AF-A0A0V0YFS4-F1
#
_entry.id   AF-A0A0V0YFS4-F1
#
_cell.length_a   1.000
_cell.length_b   1.000
_cell.length_c   1.000
_cell.angle_alpha   90.00
_cell.angle_beta   90.00
_cell.angle_gamma   90.00
#
_symmetry.space_group_name_H-M   'P 1'
#
loop_
_entity.id
_entity.type
_entity.pdbx_description
1 polymer ?
#
loop_
_entity_poly.entity_id
_entity_poly.type
_entity_poly.pdbx_seq_one_letter_code
_entity_poly.pdbx_strand_id
1 'polypeptide(L)'
;MEEWRKNQKIGRMLRKERPWINWKIQFSGFKDLFARFLQVKPTVNWNQIKPLPEETIKPYNDLTEPSTDKVRSLLSKMVIVKLNGGLGTSMGCKGPKSLIPVRHDLTFLDLTMQQIEHLNLTHDVDIPLVLMNSFNTDQDTKRALRKYRNVKLSTH
;
A
#
# COMPACT_ATOMS: atom_id res chain seq x y z
N MET A 1 -7.40 -29.41 19.95
CA MET A 1 -8.03 -28.75 18.78
C MET A 1 -9.55 -28.56 18.91
N GLU A 2 -10.23 -29.19 19.87
CA GLU A 2 -11.70 -29.07 20.06
C GLU A 2 -12.17 -27.91 20.96
N GLU A 3 -11.29 -27.35 21.77
CA GLU A 3 -11.68 -26.32 22.76
C GLU A 3 -11.97 -24.95 22.14
N TRP A 4 -11.35 -24.62 21.01
CA TRP A 4 -11.50 -23.32 20.34
C TRP A 4 -12.83 -23.18 19.58
N ARG A 5 -13.50 -24.30 19.27
CA ARG A 5 -14.82 -24.29 18.62
C ARG A 5 -15.95 -23.80 19.55
N LYS A 6 -15.73 -23.78 20.87
CA LYS A 6 -16.73 -23.34 21.86
C LYS A 6 -16.82 -21.82 22.03
N ASN A 7 -15.89 -21.05 21.47
CA ASN A 7 -15.91 -19.58 21.58
C ASN A 7 -16.92 -18.97 20.58
N GLN A 8 -18.20 -18.96 20.97
CA GLN A 8 -19.38 -18.57 20.17
C GLN A 8 -19.29 -17.18 19.49
N LYS A 9 -18.49 -16.25 20.04
CA LYS A 9 -18.28 -14.91 19.44
C LYS A 9 -17.39 -14.95 18.19
N ILE A 10 -16.32 -15.73 18.19
CA ILE A 10 -15.36 -15.81 17.06
C ILE A 10 -15.97 -16.60 15.90
N GLY A 11 -16.66 -17.71 16.21
CA GLY A 11 -17.39 -18.50 15.21
C GLY A 11 -18.54 -17.74 14.52
N ARG A 12 -19.14 -16.74 15.19
CA ARG A 12 -20.16 -15.86 14.58
C ARG A 12 -19.57 -14.85 13.59
N MET A 13 -18.34 -14.39 13.81
CA MET A 13 -17.67 -13.41 12.93
C MET A 13 -17.30 -14.00 11.56
N LEU A 14 -17.01 -15.31 11.53
CA LEU A 14 -16.71 -16.11 10.33
C LEU A 14 -17.91 -16.41 9.42
N ARG A 15 -19.14 -15.98 9.77
CA ARG A 15 -20.36 -16.32 9.00
C ARG A 15 -20.86 -15.24 8.04
N LYS A 16 -20.23 -14.06 8.02
CA LYS A 16 -20.56 -12.95 7.10
C LYS A 16 -19.44 -12.71 6.08
N GLU A 17 -18.87 -13.78 5.52
CA GLU A 17 -17.64 -13.70 4.74
C GLU A 17 -17.84 -13.09 3.36
N ARG A 18 -17.00 -12.08 3.04
CA ARG A 18 -16.73 -11.71 1.65
C ARG A 18 -15.84 -12.82 1.06
N PRO A 19 -16.17 -13.40 -0.11
CA PRO A 19 -15.51 -14.61 -0.62
C PRO A 19 -13.99 -14.48 -0.86
N TRP A 20 -13.46 -13.26 -0.94
CA TRP A 20 -12.04 -12.96 -1.20
C TRP A 20 -11.20 -12.78 0.08
N ILE A 21 -11.82 -12.67 1.26
CA ILE A 21 -11.10 -12.43 2.51
C ILE A 21 -10.81 -13.77 3.18
N ASN A 22 -9.55 -14.21 3.14
CA ASN A 22 -9.14 -15.39 3.88
C ASN A 22 -8.93 -15.04 5.36
N TRP A 23 -10.02 -15.08 6.13
CA TRP A 23 -10.02 -14.72 7.55
C TRP A 23 -9.13 -15.62 8.40
N LYS A 24 -8.90 -16.86 7.95
CA LYS A 24 -7.96 -17.77 8.62
C LYS A 24 -6.54 -17.24 8.57
N ILE A 25 -6.09 -16.71 7.43
CA ILE A 25 -4.75 -16.12 7.29
C ILE A 25 -4.62 -14.87 8.16
N GLN A 26 -5.59 -13.95 8.08
CA GLN A 26 -5.57 -12.70 8.85
C GLN A 26 -5.55 -12.98 10.36
N PHE A 27 -6.39 -13.90 10.83
CA PHE A 27 -6.47 -14.24 12.25
C PHE A 27 -5.24 -15.04 12.73
N SER A 28 -4.64 -15.87 11.86
CA SER A 28 -3.36 -16.51 12.18
C SER A 28 -2.26 -15.47 12.38
N GLY A 29 -2.10 -14.54 11.42
CA GLY A 29 -1.10 -13.48 11.52
C GLY A 29 -1.31 -12.59 12.76
N PHE A 30 -2.56 -12.29 13.12
CA PHE A 30 -2.88 -11.60 14.36
C PHE A 30 -2.44 -12.38 15.60
N LYS A 31 -2.75 -13.68 15.68
CA LYS A 31 -2.33 -14.53 16.80
C LYS A 31 -0.81 -14.59 16.93
N ASP A 32 -0.10 -14.72 15.83
CA ASP A 32 1.37 -14.78 15.82
C ASP A 32 1.98 -13.45 16.27
N LEU A 33 1.42 -12.32 15.83
CA LEU A 33 1.84 -10.99 16.29
C LEU A 33 1.53 -10.77 17.78
N PHE A 34 0.34 -11.16 18.23
CA PHE A 34 -0.09 -10.99 19.62
C PHE A 34 0.72 -11.88 20.57
N ALA A 35 1.00 -13.13 20.18
CA ALA A 35 1.87 -14.02 20.94
C ALA A 35 3.27 -13.44 21.10
N ARG A 36 3.85 -12.88 20.01
CA ARG A 36 5.11 -12.14 20.09
C ARG A 36 5.02 -10.94 21.01
N PHE A 37 3.96 -10.12 20.89
CA PHE A 37 3.76 -8.95 21.74
C PHE A 37 3.76 -9.29 23.23
N LEU A 38 3.13 -10.39 23.65
CA LEU A 38 3.12 -10.84 25.05
C LEU A 38 4.51 -11.32 25.55
N GLN A 39 5.37 -11.75 24.63
CA GLN A 39 6.71 -12.25 24.94
C GLN A 39 7.79 -11.16 24.82
N VAL A 40 7.48 -10.02 24.20
CA VAL A 40 8.45 -8.96 23.92
C VAL A 40 8.89 -8.27 25.21
N LYS A 41 10.20 -8.26 25.41
CA LYS A 41 10.91 -7.30 26.27
C LYS A 41 11.51 -6.21 25.38
N PRO A 42 11.74 -4.97 25.86
CA PRO A 42 12.50 -3.97 25.10
C PRO A 42 13.91 -4.53 24.81
N THR A 43 14.21 -4.83 23.55
CA THR A 43 15.37 -5.64 23.13
C THR A 43 16.47 -4.85 22.42
N VAL A 44 16.40 -3.52 22.42
CA VAL A 44 17.49 -2.72 21.83
C VAL A 44 18.66 -2.68 22.80
N ASN A 45 19.71 -3.45 22.50
CA ASN A 45 21.00 -3.30 23.17
C ASN A 45 21.78 -2.15 22.54
N TRP A 46 21.74 -0.98 23.17
CA TRP A 46 22.41 0.24 22.68
C TRP A 46 23.90 0.03 22.41
N ASN A 47 24.59 -0.82 23.18
CA ASN A 47 26.02 -1.10 23.00
C ASN A 47 26.33 -1.88 21.71
N GLN A 48 25.32 -2.48 21.07
CA GLN A 48 25.45 -3.20 19.80
C GLN A 48 25.12 -2.33 18.59
N ILE A 49 24.59 -1.12 18.80
CA ILE A 49 24.34 -0.17 17.71
C ILE A 49 25.68 0.37 17.23
N LYS A 50 25.94 0.23 15.93
CA LYS A 50 27.14 0.75 15.28
C LYS A 50 26.75 1.59 14.07
N PRO A 51 27.56 2.60 13.70
CA PRO A 51 27.40 3.30 12.44
C PRO A 51 27.39 2.29 11.28
N LEU A 52 26.58 2.57 10.26
CA LEU A 52 26.57 1.79 9.04
C LEU A 52 27.91 2.00 8.30
N PRO A 53 28.45 0.97 7.63
CA PRO A 53 29.56 1.15 6.70
C PRO A 53 29.20 2.19 5.63
N GLU A 54 30.16 3.02 5.22
CA GLU A 54 29.95 4.14 4.28
C GLU A 54 29.28 3.70 2.97
N GLU A 55 29.62 2.52 2.46
CA GLU A 55 29.09 1.95 1.22
C GLU A 55 27.63 1.45 1.30
N THR A 56 27.03 1.43 2.51
CA THR A 56 25.67 0.87 2.71
C THR A 56 24.60 1.80 2.15
N ILE A 57 24.80 3.11 2.25
CA ILE A 57 23.87 4.13 1.78
C ILE A 57 24.56 4.91 0.68
N LYS A 58 24.15 4.68 -0.57
CA LYS A 58 24.67 5.42 -1.71
C LYS A 58 23.99 6.79 -1.82
N PRO A 59 24.77 7.89 -1.91
CA PRO A 59 24.23 9.20 -2.22
C PRO A 59 23.49 9.20 -3.56
N TYR A 60 22.39 9.96 -3.65
CA TYR A 60 21.58 10.03 -4.87
C TYR A 60 22.38 10.55 -6.08
N ASN A 61 23.26 11.53 -5.85
CA ASN A 61 24.06 12.17 -6.90
C ASN A 61 25.10 11.22 -7.53
N ASP A 62 25.38 10.08 -6.88
CA ASP A 62 26.35 9.09 -7.37
C ASP A 62 25.67 8.03 -8.26
N LEU A 63 24.34 8.08 -8.39
CA LEU A 63 23.59 7.17 -9.25
C LEU A 63 23.77 7.56 -10.71
N THR A 64 24.10 6.59 -11.56
CA THR A 64 24.24 6.80 -13.00
C THR A 64 22.88 6.84 -13.68
N GLU A 65 22.68 7.85 -14.53
CA GLU A 65 21.46 7.93 -15.34
C GLU A 65 21.44 6.81 -16.40
N PRO A 66 20.36 6.02 -16.49
CA PRO A 66 20.23 5.01 -17.52
C PRO A 66 20.01 5.64 -18.90
N SER A 67 20.49 4.97 -19.95
CA SER A 67 20.13 5.33 -21.32
C SER A 67 18.63 5.15 -21.58
N THR A 68 18.08 5.91 -22.53
CA THR A 68 16.65 5.90 -22.88
C THR A 68 16.11 4.50 -23.16
N ASP A 69 16.86 3.67 -23.90
CA ASP A 69 16.46 2.28 -24.20
C ASP A 69 16.35 1.41 -22.94
N LYS A 70 17.23 1.67 -21.97
CA LYS A 70 17.26 0.94 -20.71
C LYS A 70 16.14 1.39 -19.78
N VAL A 71 15.77 2.68 -19.81
CA VAL A 71 14.62 3.22 -19.04
C VAL A 71 13.34 2.47 -19.38
N ARG A 72 13.02 2.33 -20.67
CA ARG A 72 11.80 1.62 -21.10
C ARG A 72 11.78 0.18 -20.57
N SER A 73 12.88 -0.56 -20.74
CA SER A 73 13.00 -1.94 -20.26
C SER A 73 12.85 -2.09 -18.74
N LEU A 74 13.35 -1.12 -17.97
CA LEU A 74 13.23 -1.09 -16.51
C LEU A 74 11.80 -0.74 -16.08
N LEU A 75 11.18 0.26 -16.70
CA LEU A 75 9.80 0.67 -16.39
C LEU A 75 8.80 -0.44 -16.69
N SER A 76 8.97 -1.22 -17.76
CA SER A 76 8.11 -2.37 -18.07
C SER A 76 8.15 -3.48 -17.02
N LYS A 77 9.11 -3.46 -16.10
CA LYS A 77 9.22 -4.41 -14.97
C LYS A 77 8.77 -3.80 -13.64
N MET A 78 8.36 -2.53 -13.64
CA MET A 78 8.02 -1.78 -12.44
C MET A 78 6.54 -1.94 -12.08
N VAL A 79 6.25 -1.96 -10.78
CA VAL A 79 4.90 -1.82 -10.22
C VAL A 79 4.94 -0.67 -9.21
N ILE A 80 3.94 0.21 -9.25
CA ILE A 80 3.84 1.31 -8.29
C ILE A 80 2.79 0.93 -7.24
N VAL A 81 3.20 0.89 -5.97
CA VAL A 81 2.30 0.63 -4.84
C VAL A 81 2.12 1.89 -4.01
N LYS A 82 0.87 2.27 -3.74
CA LYS A 82 0.53 3.36 -2.82
C LYS A 82 -0.21 2.84 -1.60
N LEU A 83 0.28 3.19 -0.42
CA LEU A 83 -0.38 2.89 0.86
C LEU A 83 -1.59 3.83 1.04
N ASN A 84 -2.79 3.32 0.79
CA ASN A 84 -4.03 4.10 0.74
C ASN A 84 -4.99 3.76 1.90
N GLY A 85 -4.45 3.28 3.02
CA GLY A 85 -5.25 2.92 4.20
C GLY A 85 -5.67 4.10 5.08
N GLY A 86 -5.02 5.25 4.91
CA GLY A 86 -5.17 6.43 5.78
C GLY A 86 -6.42 7.25 5.50
N LEU A 87 -7.02 7.78 6.56
CA LEU A 87 -8.16 8.70 6.49
C LEU A 87 -7.71 10.16 6.60
N GLY A 88 -8.54 11.04 6.05
CA GLY A 88 -8.39 12.50 6.13
C GLY A 88 -8.75 13.14 7.46
N THR A 89 -8.97 12.36 8.52
CA THR A 89 -9.59 12.83 9.76
C THR A 89 -8.79 13.91 10.48
N SER A 90 -7.46 13.84 10.43
CA SER A 90 -6.57 14.87 10.99
C SER A 90 -6.72 16.24 10.29
N MET A 91 -7.30 16.26 9.09
CA MET A 91 -7.55 17.46 8.29
C MET A 91 -9.04 17.83 8.25
N GLY A 92 -9.86 17.22 9.11
CA GLY A 92 -11.31 17.48 9.18
C GLY A 92 -12.13 16.86 8.04
N CYS A 93 -11.51 16.09 7.13
CA CYS A 93 -12.21 15.45 6.02
C CYS A 93 -12.70 14.05 6.40
N LYS A 94 -13.90 13.70 5.94
CA LYS A 94 -14.43 12.33 6.02
C LYS A 94 -14.05 11.57 4.74
N GLY A 95 -13.33 10.46 4.88
CA GLY A 95 -12.97 9.58 3.77
C GLY A 95 -11.46 9.37 3.59
N PRO A 96 -11.05 8.67 2.52
CA PRO A 96 -9.65 8.39 2.21
C PRO A 96 -8.85 9.68 2.04
N LYS A 97 -7.65 9.73 2.64
CA LYS A 97 -6.76 10.89 2.51
C LYS A 97 -6.39 11.17 1.05
N SER A 98 -6.32 10.13 0.22
CA SER A 98 -5.99 10.22 -1.20
C SER A 98 -7.03 10.97 -2.04
N LEU A 99 -8.28 11.06 -1.59
CA LEU A 99 -9.39 11.71 -2.31
C LEU A 99 -9.58 13.18 -1.91
N ILE A 100 -8.66 13.73 -1.12
CA ILE A 100 -8.73 15.13 -0.69
C ILE A 100 -8.13 16.01 -1.78
N PRO A 101 -8.80 17.09 -2.19
CA PRO A 101 -8.28 18.02 -3.17
C PRO A 101 -7.04 18.73 -2.61
N VAL A 102 -6.00 18.84 -3.45
CA VAL A 102 -4.69 19.39 -3.07
C VAL A 102 -4.38 20.64 -3.86
N ARG A 103 -4.56 20.59 -5.18
CA ARG A 103 -4.20 21.71 -6.08
C ARG A 103 -5.12 21.72 -7.30
N HIS A 104 -5.74 22.87 -7.59
CA HIS A 104 -6.67 23.03 -8.71
C HIS A 104 -7.75 21.93 -8.72
N ASP A 105 -8.31 21.62 -7.55
CA ASP A 105 -9.29 20.55 -7.32
C ASP A 105 -8.82 19.12 -7.64
N LEU A 106 -7.56 18.92 -7.99
CA LEU A 106 -6.96 17.59 -8.16
C LEU A 106 -6.65 16.99 -6.79
N THR A 107 -7.08 15.75 -6.60
CA THR A 107 -6.77 14.96 -5.41
C THR A 107 -5.37 14.35 -5.48
N PHE A 108 -4.86 13.81 -4.37
CA PHE A 108 -3.59 13.06 -4.41
C PHE A 108 -3.64 11.86 -5.35
N LEU A 109 -4.80 11.20 -5.44
CA LEU A 109 -5.00 10.10 -6.37
C LEU A 109 -4.93 10.59 -7.82
N ASP A 110 -5.58 11.71 -8.14
CA ASP A 110 -5.52 12.31 -9.48
C ASP A 110 -4.08 12.59 -9.90
N LEU A 111 -3.33 13.26 -9.03
CA LEU A 111 -1.94 13.62 -9.30
C LEU A 111 -1.07 12.37 -9.53
N THR A 112 -1.30 11.31 -8.74
CA THR A 112 -0.57 10.04 -8.91
C THR A 112 -0.91 9.39 -10.25
N MET A 113 -2.19 9.35 -10.63
CA MET A 113 -2.60 8.75 -11.90
C MET A 113 -2.04 9.54 -13.08
N GLN A 114 -2.08 10.87 -13.04
CA GLN A 114 -1.50 11.73 -14.09
C GLN A 114 0.02 11.53 -14.24
N GLN A 115 0.75 11.40 -13.12
CA GLN A 115 2.19 11.12 -13.17
C GLN A 115 2.51 9.79 -13.87
N ILE A 116 1.74 8.75 -13.57
CA ILE A 116 1.97 7.41 -14.14
C ILE A 116 1.50 7.38 -15.60
N GLU A 117 0.37 8.01 -15.92
CA GLU A 117 -0.09 8.16 -17.30
C GLU A 117 0.95 8.89 -18.15
N HIS A 118 1.52 9.97 -17.64
CA HIS A 118 2.60 10.68 -18.33
C HIS A 118 3.81 9.77 -18.59
N LEU A 119 4.22 8.95 -17.61
CA LEU A 119 5.30 7.96 -17.79
C LEU A 119 4.96 6.91 -18.85
N ASN A 120 3.74 6.36 -18.79
CA ASN A 120 3.25 5.36 -19.73
C ASN A 120 3.19 5.88 -21.17
N LEU A 121 2.78 7.13 -21.37
CA LEU A 121 2.74 7.78 -22.68
C LEU A 121 4.14 8.15 -23.18
N THR A 122 5.01 8.65 -22.30
CA THR A 122 6.35 9.13 -22.68
C THR A 122 7.28 7.99 -23.07
N HIS A 123 7.19 6.85 -22.37
CA HIS A 123 8.08 5.71 -22.58
C HIS A 123 7.42 4.53 -23.29
N ASP A 124 6.15 4.67 -23.68
CA ASP A 124 5.33 3.62 -24.29
C ASP A 124 5.39 2.30 -23.51
N VAL A 125 4.97 2.38 -22.24
CA VAL A 125 4.90 1.29 -21.26
C VAL A 125 3.52 1.26 -20.59
N ASP A 126 3.23 0.19 -19.85
CA ASP A 126 2.02 0.05 -19.02
C ASP A 126 2.43 -0.31 -17.59
N ILE A 127 2.71 0.72 -16.78
CA ILE A 127 3.06 0.56 -15.38
C ILE A 127 1.77 0.42 -14.55
N PRO A 128 1.57 -0.71 -13.85
CA PRO A 128 0.40 -0.90 -12.99
C PRO A 128 0.51 -0.09 -11.69
N LEU A 129 -0.62 0.49 -11.29
CA LEU A 129 -0.81 1.13 -9.99
C LEU A 129 -1.61 0.21 -9.06
N VAL A 130 -1.01 -0.15 -7.92
CA VAL A 130 -1.65 -0.93 -6.86
C VAL A 130 -1.99 -0.02 -5.69
N LEU A 131 -3.27 0.00 -5.30
CA LEU A 131 -3.73 0.78 -4.14
C LEU A 131 -3.96 -0.13 -2.93
N MET A 132 -3.08 -0.03 -1.94
CA MET A 132 -3.21 -0.80 -0.70
C MET A 132 -4.21 -0.12 0.25
N ASN A 133 -5.50 -0.40 0.02
CA ASN A 133 -6.61 0.15 0.81
C ASN A 133 -6.73 -0.51 2.18
N SER A 134 -7.44 0.16 3.09
CA SER A 134 -7.94 -0.43 4.33
C SER A 134 -9.44 -0.72 4.21
N PHE A 135 -10.01 -1.42 5.20
CA PHE A 135 -11.47 -1.60 5.29
C PHE A 135 -12.24 -0.27 5.35
N ASN A 136 -11.60 0.81 5.82
CA ASN A 136 -12.19 2.14 5.88
C ASN A 136 -12.11 2.91 4.56
N THR A 137 -11.21 2.55 3.65
CA THR A 137 -10.95 3.31 2.43
C THR A 137 -11.30 2.56 1.15
N ASP A 138 -11.46 1.23 1.20
CA ASP A 138 -11.65 0.37 0.02
C ASP A 138 -12.89 0.75 -0.82
N GLN A 139 -14.05 0.91 -0.17
CA GLN A 139 -15.30 1.17 -0.88
C GLN A 139 -15.32 2.56 -1.53
N ASP A 140 -14.80 3.57 -0.84
CA ASP A 140 -14.76 4.95 -1.34
C ASP A 140 -13.75 5.09 -2.48
N THR A 141 -12.59 4.47 -2.33
CA THR A 141 -11.56 4.42 -3.38
C THR A 141 -12.08 3.73 -4.63
N LYS A 142 -12.74 2.55 -4.49
CA LYS A 142 -13.36 1.85 -5.63
C LYS A 142 -14.45 2.66 -6.33
N ARG A 143 -15.20 3.47 -5.59
CA ARG A 143 -16.20 4.38 -6.17
C ARG A 143 -15.52 5.50 -6.97
N ALA A 144 -14.46 6.10 -6.42
CA ALA A 144 -13.68 7.13 -7.12
C ALA A 144 -13.03 6.57 -8.40
N LEU A 145 -12.44 5.37 -8.33
CA LEU A 145 -11.75 4.73 -9.46
C LEU A 145 -12.64 4.55 -10.72
N ARG A 146 -13.96 4.47 -10.57
CA ARG A 146 -14.89 4.36 -11.72
C ARG A 146 -14.79 5.55 -12.67
N LYS A 147 -14.37 6.72 -12.19
CA LYS A 147 -14.19 7.93 -12.99
C LYS A 147 -13.01 7.83 -13.98
N TYR A 148 -12.07 6.92 -13.74
CA TYR A 148 -10.79 6.82 -14.46
C TYR A 148 -10.71 5.63 -15.41
N ARG A 149 -11.85 5.02 -15.78
CA ARG A 149 -11.89 3.82 -16.65
C ARG A 149 -11.29 4.02 -18.05
N ASN A 150 -11.13 5.27 -18.48
CA ASN A 150 -10.64 5.62 -19.82
C ASN A 150 -9.17 6.08 -19.82
N VAL A 151 -8.47 6.03 -18.69
CA VAL A 151 -7.06 6.42 -18.55
C VAL A 151 -6.17 5.24 -18.98
N LYS A 152 -5.04 5.50 -19.67
CA LYS A 152 -4.06 4.46 -20.09
C LYS A 152 -3.24 3.97 -18.88
N LEU A 153 -3.93 3.36 -17.91
CA LEU A 153 -3.34 2.90 -16.65
C LEU A 153 -4.14 1.75 -16.04
N SER A 154 -3.47 0.63 -15.82
CA SER A 154 -4.02 -0.52 -15.10
C SER A 154 -4.02 -0.25 -13.58
N THR A 155 -5.20 -0.29 -12.95
CA THR A 155 -5.36 -0.15 -11.50
C THR A 155 -5.77 -1.48 -10.87
N HIS A 156 -5.08 -1.85 -9.78
CA HIS A 156 -5.29 -3.11 -9.06
C HIS A 156 -5.52 -2.88 -7.55
#